data_AF-A0A845YWP7-F1
#
_entry.id   AF-A0A845YWP7-F1
#
_cell.length_a   1.000
_cell.length_b   1.000
_cell.length_c   1.000
_cell.angle_alpha   90.00
_cell.angle_beta   90.00
_cell.angle_gamma   90.00
#
_symmetry.space_group_name_H-M   'P 1'
#
loop_
_entity.id
_entity.type
_entity.pdbx_description
1 polymer ?
#
loop_
_entity_poly.entity_id
_entity_poly.type
_entity_poly.pdbx_seq_one_letter_code
_entity_poly.pdbx_strand_id
1 'polypeptide(L)'
;METANRNLLEKLASLSDNFPKLGIRLSMAAKELQNAGTPPSETLLEELMAYGRDFATLKEQGLELAKTSQVSPGAISSFTDLENLIKAITSTTESSISQPVLDILNQILAIAHQEQPEFPPLQPVKEKAKELHQLISNTKSDKLPDEAQALIANTHPLSAVLKLVKQGKNLDDEQWLELEEKVNVSFGKKLMLAISRGKLTIPNDSLPTTSKVKLPVLEELNRTQNIATQPTDTQKSTAPSLPPLIVVPSGGAEANQTTINDPDVMILEDPTPGKTEPVDEIIIVPGVEISKNSPTVERPNMILGETTNQTSAVSVGLKVLVHIQNIGDRIFAGGEYAGTRGQGFRVEAFQINIEPPISGLNLEYMAHVSEIGDTPWLEPGKLAGERGRSRRVEGFGIRLTGIQAANYDVFYTAHVQNMGDLPVYSNGAYCGTRNQALRVEGIKVWIEPKS
;
A
#
# COMPACT_ATOMS: atom_id res chain seq x y z
N MET A 1 -12.97 -28.87 9.36
CA MET A 1 -13.01 -27.76 8.37
C MET A 1 -11.90 -26.76 8.65
N GLU A 2 -11.88 -26.13 9.82
CA GLU A 2 -10.89 -25.11 10.22
C GLU A 2 -9.41 -25.47 9.94
N THR A 3 -8.96 -26.67 10.32
CA THR A 3 -7.60 -27.16 10.01
C THR A 3 -7.30 -27.33 8.52
N ALA A 4 -8.31 -27.66 7.71
CA ALA A 4 -8.19 -27.76 6.25
C ALA A 4 -8.10 -26.36 5.62
N ASN A 5 -8.94 -25.41 6.07
CA ASN A 5 -8.91 -24.02 5.62
C ASN A 5 -7.55 -23.37 5.92
N ARG A 6 -7.00 -23.60 7.12
CA ARG A 6 -5.67 -23.11 7.53
C ARG A 6 -4.56 -23.67 6.63
N ASN A 7 -4.62 -24.98 6.31
CA ASN A 7 -3.65 -25.62 5.43
C ASN A 7 -3.73 -25.12 3.97
N LEU A 8 -4.94 -24.80 3.49
CA LEU A 8 -5.14 -24.15 2.18
C LEU A 8 -4.57 -22.72 2.15
N LEU A 9 -4.76 -21.93 3.20
CA LEU A 9 -4.17 -20.59 3.29
C LEU A 9 -2.63 -20.64 3.34
N GLU A 10 -2.03 -21.57 4.08
CA GLU A 10 -0.58 -21.80 4.09
C GLU A 10 -0.05 -22.18 2.68
N LYS A 11 -0.74 -23.09 1.97
CA LYS A 11 -0.39 -23.46 0.60
C LYS A 11 -0.56 -22.31 -0.40
N LEU A 12 -1.64 -21.53 -0.25
CA LEU A 12 -1.90 -20.36 -1.09
C LEU A 12 -0.81 -19.29 -0.90
N ALA A 13 -0.42 -19.02 0.35
CA ALA A 13 0.68 -18.10 0.66
C ALA A 13 2.02 -18.58 0.09
N SER A 14 2.33 -19.87 0.21
CA SER A 14 3.54 -20.49 -0.38
C SER A 14 3.55 -20.37 -1.92
N LEU A 15 2.42 -20.62 -2.59
CA LEU A 15 2.30 -20.39 -4.03
C LEU A 15 2.49 -18.91 -4.40
N SER A 16 1.87 -17.99 -3.63
CA SER A 16 2.00 -16.54 -3.84
C SER A 16 3.45 -16.08 -3.80
N ASP A 17 4.21 -16.53 -2.80
CA ASP A 17 5.62 -16.18 -2.60
C ASP A 17 6.56 -16.82 -3.64
N ASN A 18 6.21 -18.00 -4.16
CA ASN A 18 6.99 -18.69 -5.20
C ASN A 18 6.69 -18.19 -6.62
N PHE A 19 5.49 -17.67 -6.90
CA PHE A 19 5.11 -17.12 -8.21
C PHE A 19 6.07 -16.05 -8.76
N PRO A 20 6.43 -14.97 -8.02
CA PRO A 20 7.34 -13.94 -8.55
C PRO A 20 8.75 -14.49 -8.79
N LYS A 21 9.22 -15.45 -7.97
CA LYS A 21 10.54 -16.08 -8.11
C LYS A 21 10.61 -16.91 -9.40
N LEU A 22 9.58 -17.71 -9.67
CA LEU A 22 9.43 -18.46 -10.91
C LEU A 22 9.29 -17.53 -12.13
N GLY A 23 8.49 -16.47 -12.02
CA GLY A 23 8.34 -15.47 -13.07
C GLY A 23 9.65 -14.73 -13.42
N ILE A 24 10.50 -14.44 -12.41
CA ILE A 24 11.84 -13.88 -12.62
C ILE A 24 12.72 -14.88 -13.40
N ARG A 25 12.82 -16.13 -12.93
CA ARG A 25 13.65 -17.16 -13.58
C ARG A 25 13.20 -17.47 -15.01
N LEU A 26 11.89 -17.53 -15.26
CA LEU A 26 11.36 -17.72 -16.61
C LEU A 26 11.66 -16.52 -17.52
N SER A 27 11.56 -15.29 -17.01
CA SER A 27 11.93 -14.07 -17.76
C SER A 27 13.43 -14.03 -18.10
N MET A 28 14.30 -14.47 -17.18
CA MET A 28 15.73 -14.62 -17.43
C MET A 28 16.01 -15.68 -18.51
N ALA A 29 15.44 -16.88 -18.38
CA ALA A 29 15.61 -17.95 -19.36
C ALA A 29 15.08 -17.58 -20.75
N ALA A 30 13.95 -16.85 -20.83
CA ALA A 30 13.44 -16.32 -22.10
C ALA A 30 14.41 -15.33 -22.76
N LYS A 31 15.10 -14.50 -21.97
CA LYS A 31 16.11 -13.55 -22.44
C LYS A 31 17.42 -14.22 -22.86
N GLU A 32 17.83 -15.28 -22.17
CA GLU A 32 18.97 -16.12 -22.57
C GLU A 32 18.68 -16.87 -23.88
N LEU A 33 17.47 -17.42 -24.04
CA LEU A 33 17.01 -18.02 -25.29
C LEU A 33 17.00 -17.00 -26.44
N GLN A 34 16.51 -15.77 -26.19
CA GLN A 34 16.46 -14.71 -27.19
C GLN A 34 17.84 -14.20 -27.63
N ASN A 35 18.81 -14.11 -26.71
CA ASN A 35 20.12 -13.51 -26.97
C ASN A 35 21.20 -14.52 -27.38
N ALA A 36 21.17 -15.73 -26.81
CA ALA A 36 22.23 -16.73 -26.94
C ALA A 36 21.73 -18.07 -27.52
N GLY A 37 20.41 -18.24 -27.71
CA GLY A 37 19.81 -19.51 -28.15
C GLY A 37 19.78 -20.60 -27.07
N THR A 38 20.16 -20.29 -25.83
CA THR A 38 20.20 -21.24 -24.72
C THR A 38 18.78 -21.65 -24.31
N PRO A 39 18.41 -22.94 -24.32
CA PRO A 39 17.10 -23.37 -23.84
C PRO A 39 16.97 -23.20 -22.32
N PRO A 40 15.76 -23.00 -21.78
CA PRO A 40 15.52 -22.97 -20.34
C PRO A 40 15.98 -24.28 -19.66
N SER A 41 16.47 -24.20 -18.43
CA SER A 41 16.92 -25.39 -17.70
C SER A 41 15.78 -26.36 -17.42
N GLU A 42 16.07 -27.66 -17.48
CA GLU A 42 15.10 -28.73 -17.19
C GLU A 42 14.46 -28.56 -15.80
N THR A 43 15.28 -28.19 -14.80
CA THR A 43 14.83 -27.83 -13.44
C THR A 43 13.81 -26.70 -13.41
N LEU A 44 13.92 -25.70 -14.28
CA LEU A 44 12.96 -24.60 -14.36
C LEU A 44 11.64 -25.04 -14.99
N LEU A 45 11.67 -25.95 -15.97
CA LEU A 45 10.45 -26.58 -16.49
C LEU A 45 9.78 -27.46 -15.44
N GLU A 46 10.54 -28.26 -14.69
CA GLU A 46 10.03 -29.09 -13.60
C GLU A 46 9.33 -28.27 -12.52
N GLU A 47 9.95 -27.17 -12.07
CA GLU A 47 9.34 -26.26 -11.10
C GLU A 47 8.08 -25.57 -11.64
N LEU A 48 8.05 -25.16 -12.91
CA LEU A 48 6.85 -24.63 -13.58
C LEU A 48 5.71 -25.65 -13.65
N MET A 49 6.02 -26.90 -13.99
CA MET A 49 5.05 -28.00 -14.01
C MET A 49 4.56 -28.37 -12.60
N ALA A 50 5.44 -28.33 -11.59
CA ALA A 50 5.05 -28.48 -10.19
C ALA A 50 4.09 -27.37 -9.76
N TYR A 51 4.47 -26.10 -9.97
CA TYR A 51 3.64 -24.94 -9.64
C TYR A 51 2.24 -25.00 -10.29
N GLY A 52 2.17 -25.37 -11.57
CA GLY A 52 0.90 -25.53 -12.29
C GLY A 52 -0.01 -26.62 -11.70
N ARG A 53 0.57 -27.77 -11.29
CA ARG A 53 -0.16 -28.86 -10.63
C ARG A 53 -0.63 -28.47 -9.23
N ASP A 54 0.21 -27.79 -8.47
CA ASP A 54 -0.13 -27.35 -7.11
C ASP A 54 -1.25 -26.30 -7.14
N PHE A 55 -1.21 -25.35 -8.09
CA PHE A 55 -2.28 -24.38 -8.30
C PHE A 55 -3.60 -25.04 -8.71
N ALA A 56 -3.56 -26.01 -9.64
CA ALA A 56 -4.75 -26.74 -10.05
C ALA A 56 -5.38 -27.52 -8.88
N THR A 57 -4.54 -28.20 -8.08
CA THR A 57 -4.96 -28.93 -6.87
C THR A 57 -5.59 -28.00 -5.84
N LEU A 58 -4.98 -26.83 -5.61
CA LEU A 58 -5.48 -25.83 -4.67
C LEU A 58 -6.81 -25.22 -5.12
N LYS A 59 -6.96 -24.97 -6.43
CA LYS A 59 -8.20 -24.50 -7.05
C LYS A 59 -9.34 -25.51 -6.88
N GLU A 60 -9.08 -26.80 -7.09
CA GLU A 60 -10.05 -27.87 -6.88
C GLU A 60 -10.47 -27.97 -5.41
N GLN A 61 -9.51 -27.93 -4.47
CA GLN A 61 -9.79 -27.92 -3.03
C GLN A 61 -10.61 -26.70 -2.58
N GLY A 62 -10.32 -25.51 -3.14
CA GLY A 62 -11.11 -24.30 -2.89
C GLY A 62 -12.55 -24.38 -3.44
N LEU A 63 -12.73 -25.01 -4.60
CA LEU A 63 -14.05 -25.24 -5.19
C LEU A 63 -14.91 -26.24 -4.40
N GLU A 64 -14.31 -27.33 -3.91
CA GLU A 64 -15.02 -28.30 -3.06
C GLU A 64 -15.43 -27.70 -1.71
N LEU A 65 -14.60 -26.84 -1.12
CA LEU A 65 -14.99 -26.07 0.08
C LEU A 65 -16.09 -25.06 -0.22
N ALA A 66 -16.05 -24.35 -1.35
CA ALA A 66 -17.10 -23.41 -1.75
C ALA A 66 -18.47 -24.12 -1.87
N LYS A 67 -18.51 -25.29 -2.53
CA LYS A 67 -19.70 -26.17 -2.59
C LYS A 67 -20.19 -26.56 -1.20
N THR A 68 -19.28 -27.00 -0.32
CA THR A 68 -19.59 -27.43 1.04
C THR A 68 -20.14 -26.29 1.91
N SER A 69 -19.65 -25.07 1.71
CA SER A 69 -20.03 -23.86 2.48
C SER A 69 -21.15 -23.03 1.82
N GLN A 70 -21.80 -23.52 0.75
CA GLN A 70 -22.83 -22.80 -0.02
C GLN A 70 -22.40 -21.43 -0.59
N VAL A 71 -21.09 -21.17 -0.68
CA VAL A 71 -20.55 -19.95 -1.29
C VAL A 71 -20.57 -20.14 -2.80
N SER A 72 -21.25 -19.27 -3.54
CA SER A 72 -21.33 -19.37 -5.01
C SER A 72 -19.94 -19.20 -5.62
N PRO A 73 -19.36 -20.23 -6.27
CA PRO A 73 -18.07 -20.10 -6.91
C PRO A 73 -18.25 -19.31 -8.22
N GLY A 74 -17.74 -18.09 -8.24
CA GLY A 74 -17.58 -17.34 -9.48
C GLY A 74 -16.61 -18.03 -10.45
N ALA A 75 -16.43 -17.46 -11.64
CA ALA A 75 -15.42 -17.93 -12.58
C ALA A 75 -14.01 -17.67 -12.02
N ILE A 76 -13.42 -18.66 -11.33
CA ILE A 76 -12.05 -18.58 -10.80
C ILE A 76 -11.08 -18.61 -11.98
N SER A 77 -10.67 -17.42 -12.42
CA SER A 77 -9.79 -17.19 -13.56
C SER A 77 -8.39 -16.75 -13.13
N SER A 78 -8.28 -16.13 -11.97
CA SER A 78 -7.05 -15.58 -11.40
C SER A 78 -6.72 -16.17 -10.02
N PHE A 79 -5.48 -15.98 -9.58
CA PHE A 79 -5.05 -16.26 -8.20
C PHE A 79 -5.84 -15.43 -7.18
N THR A 80 -6.11 -14.16 -7.49
CA THR A 80 -6.90 -13.24 -6.67
C THR A 80 -8.34 -13.72 -6.50
N ASP A 81 -8.94 -14.36 -7.51
CA ASP A 81 -10.28 -14.94 -7.40
C ASP A 81 -10.31 -16.10 -6.39
N LEU A 82 -9.27 -16.95 -6.39
CA LEU A 82 -9.12 -18.07 -5.45
C LEU A 82 -8.84 -17.57 -4.03
N GLU A 83 -7.98 -16.57 -3.87
CA GLU A 83 -7.71 -15.93 -2.59
C GLU A 83 -8.97 -15.28 -2.01
N ASN A 84 -9.74 -14.56 -2.83
CA ASN A 84 -11.01 -13.96 -2.43
C ASN A 84 -12.07 -15.01 -2.08
N LEU A 85 -12.15 -16.13 -2.82
CA LEU A 85 -13.05 -17.23 -2.50
C LEU A 85 -12.69 -17.89 -1.16
N ILE A 86 -11.42 -18.20 -0.93
CA ILE A 86 -10.97 -18.80 0.33
C ILE A 86 -11.17 -17.81 1.49
N LYS A 87 -10.84 -16.52 1.32
CA LYS A 87 -11.14 -15.48 2.33
C LYS A 87 -12.64 -15.32 2.59
N ALA A 88 -13.51 -15.45 1.59
CA ALA A 88 -14.97 -15.41 1.80
C ALA A 88 -15.45 -16.61 2.61
N ILE A 89 -14.92 -17.81 2.33
CA ILE A 89 -15.17 -19.02 3.12
C ILE A 89 -14.66 -18.83 4.57
N THR A 90 -13.43 -18.33 4.77
CA THR A 90 -12.90 -18.14 6.13
C THR A 90 -13.58 -17.01 6.89
N SER A 91 -13.92 -15.88 6.25
CA SER A 91 -14.66 -14.78 6.88
C SER A 91 -16.06 -15.20 7.36
N THR A 92 -16.68 -16.15 6.65
CA THR A 92 -17.96 -16.76 7.04
C THR A 92 -17.80 -17.64 8.29
N THR A 93 -16.67 -18.35 8.44
CA THR A 93 -16.37 -19.13 9.65
C THR A 93 -15.83 -18.30 10.82
N GLU A 94 -14.97 -17.31 10.57
CA GLU A 94 -14.31 -16.47 11.59
C GLU A 94 -15.31 -15.56 12.32
N SER A 95 -16.37 -15.12 11.64
CA SER A 95 -17.46 -14.37 12.28
C SER A 95 -18.31 -15.24 13.23
N SER A 96 -18.26 -16.56 13.14
CA SER A 96 -19.26 -17.44 13.79
C SER A 96 -19.01 -17.73 15.28
N ILE A 97 -17.79 -17.51 15.81
CA ILE A 97 -17.49 -17.79 17.23
C ILE A 97 -17.80 -16.58 18.12
N SER A 98 -17.47 -15.37 17.66
CA SER A 98 -17.66 -14.15 18.46
C SER A 98 -19.08 -13.58 18.37
N GLN A 99 -19.78 -13.75 17.23
CA GLN A 99 -21.15 -13.21 17.06
C GLN A 99 -22.16 -13.74 18.09
N PRO A 100 -22.22 -15.04 18.44
CA PRO A 100 -23.10 -15.53 19.50
C PRO A 100 -22.87 -14.85 20.86
N VAL A 101 -21.61 -14.49 21.18
CA VAL A 101 -21.29 -13.78 22.43
C VAL A 101 -21.67 -12.31 22.36
N LEU A 102 -21.40 -11.65 21.23
CA LEU A 102 -21.80 -10.27 20.99
C LEU A 102 -23.33 -10.12 21.02
N ASP A 103 -24.08 -11.07 20.44
CA ASP A 103 -25.55 -11.11 20.52
C ASP A 103 -26.06 -11.28 21.95
N ILE A 104 -25.45 -12.18 22.74
CA ILE A 104 -25.77 -12.35 24.17
C ILE A 104 -25.50 -11.05 24.93
N LEU A 105 -24.34 -10.42 24.72
CA LEU A 105 -23.95 -9.16 25.37
C LEU A 105 -24.87 -8.00 24.97
N ASN A 106 -25.24 -7.89 23.69
CA ASN A 106 -26.19 -6.89 23.20
C ASN A 106 -27.57 -7.07 23.83
N GLN A 107 -28.05 -8.31 23.99
CA GLN A 107 -29.30 -8.59 24.71
C GLN A 107 -29.23 -8.21 26.19
N ILE A 108 -28.08 -8.38 26.86
CA ILE A 108 -27.86 -7.95 28.24
C ILE A 108 -27.83 -6.42 28.35
N LEU A 109 -27.14 -5.73 27.43
CA LEU A 109 -27.09 -4.26 27.36
C LEU A 109 -28.47 -3.65 27.08
N ALA A 110 -29.31 -4.35 26.32
CA ALA A 110 -30.69 -3.97 26.00
C ALA A 110 -31.67 -4.17 27.17
N ILE A 111 -31.32 -4.88 28.26
CA ILE A 111 -32.20 -5.01 29.44
C ILE A 111 -32.53 -3.60 29.99
N ALA A 112 -33.80 -3.33 30.24
CA ALA A 112 -34.30 -2.08 30.82
C ALA A 112 -35.31 -2.38 31.94
N HIS A 113 -35.41 -1.49 32.93
CA HIS A 113 -36.42 -1.59 33.98
C HIS A 113 -37.66 -0.77 33.59
N GLN A 114 -38.83 -1.40 33.58
CA GLN A 114 -40.07 -0.84 33.00
C GLN A 114 -40.51 0.49 33.65
N GLU A 115 -40.21 0.69 34.93
CA GLU A 115 -40.65 1.87 35.71
C GLU A 115 -39.52 2.87 36.02
N GLN A 116 -38.26 2.53 35.74
CA GLN A 116 -37.09 3.31 36.20
C GLN A 116 -35.96 3.27 35.16
N PRO A 117 -35.86 4.27 34.26
CA PRO A 117 -34.86 4.28 33.19
C PRO A 117 -33.41 4.17 33.69
N GLU A 118 -33.11 4.79 34.82
CA GLU A 118 -31.76 4.82 35.42
C GLU A 118 -31.53 3.75 36.51
N PHE A 119 -32.34 2.68 36.58
CA PHE A 119 -32.32 1.68 37.68
C PHE A 119 -30.90 1.30 38.14
N PRO A 120 -30.39 1.85 39.27
CA PRO A 120 -28.96 1.78 39.59
C PRO A 120 -28.38 0.36 39.75
N PRO A 121 -29.11 -0.65 40.27
CA PRO A 121 -28.63 -2.04 40.31
C PRO A 121 -28.35 -2.67 38.94
N LEU A 122 -28.75 -2.04 37.83
CA LEU A 122 -28.47 -2.49 36.47
C LEU A 122 -27.13 -1.98 35.92
N GLN A 123 -26.59 -0.87 36.47
CA GLN A 123 -25.32 -0.29 36.03
C GLN A 123 -24.16 -1.29 36.04
N PRO A 124 -23.86 -2.02 37.15
CA PRO A 124 -22.73 -2.98 37.18
C PRO A 124 -22.91 -4.18 36.23
N VAL A 125 -24.16 -4.51 35.84
CA VAL A 125 -24.45 -5.53 34.82
C VAL A 125 -24.08 -5.00 33.43
N LYS A 126 -24.49 -3.76 33.13
CA LYS A 126 -24.23 -3.10 31.84
C LYS A 126 -22.77 -2.72 31.65
N GLU A 127 -22.08 -2.29 32.70
CA GLU A 127 -20.65 -1.99 32.68
C GLU A 127 -19.84 -3.24 32.34
N LYS A 128 -20.01 -4.35 33.08
CA LYS A 128 -19.34 -5.63 32.76
C LYS A 128 -19.69 -6.17 31.37
N ALA A 129 -20.93 -6.02 30.93
CA ALA A 129 -21.32 -6.43 29.57
C ALA A 129 -20.65 -5.55 28.50
N LYS A 130 -20.49 -4.24 28.75
CA LYS A 130 -19.80 -3.30 27.86
C LYS A 130 -18.29 -3.53 27.82
N GLU A 131 -17.66 -3.82 28.95
CA GLU A 131 -16.24 -4.18 29.06
C GLU A 131 -15.94 -5.43 28.23
N LEU A 132 -16.72 -6.50 28.40
CA LEU A 132 -16.59 -7.73 27.61
C LEU A 132 -16.88 -7.49 26.11
N HIS A 133 -17.89 -6.68 25.78
CA HIS A 133 -18.18 -6.33 24.39
C HIS A 133 -17.00 -5.57 23.76
N GLN A 134 -16.39 -4.61 24.47
CA GLN A 134 -15.21 -3.88 23.99
C GLN A 134 -13.98 -4.77 23.88
N LEU A 135 -13.76 -5.68 24.84
CA LEU A 135 -12.66 -6.64 24.81
C LEU A 135 -12.74 -7.51 23.55
N ILE A 136 -13.90 -8.16 23.33
CA ILE A 136 -14.16 -9.05 22.18
C ILE A 136 -14.15 -8.28 20.85
N SER A 137 -14.66 -7.03 20.81
CA SER A 137 -14.64 -6.22 19.58
C SER A 137 -13.23 -5.78 19.17
N ASN A 138 -12.32 -5.64 20.15
CA ASN A 138 -10.95 -5.18 19.91
C ASN A 138 -9.95 -6.34 19.72
N THR A 139 -10.23 -7.56 20.19
CA THR A 139 -9.36 -8.71 20.02
C THR A 139 -9.51 -9.38 18.64
N LYS A 140 -8.67 -8.98 17.69
CA LYS A 140 -8.40 -9.72 16.44
C LYS A 140 -7.52 -10.96 16.69
N SER A 141 -7.98 -11.90 17.52
CA SER A 141 -7.20 -13.07 17.93
C SER A 141 -8.05 -14.33 17.97
N ASP A 142 -7.50 -15.44 17.47
CA ASP A 142 -8.16 -16.75 17.36
C ASP A 142 -8.47 -17.42 18.73
N LYS A 143 -8.18 -16.74 19.85
CA LYS A 143 -8.49 -17.19 21.20
C LYS A 143 -9.49 -16.25 21.86
N LEU A 144 -10.72 -16.76 21.99
CA LEU A 144 -11.77 -16.15 22.79
C LEU A 144 -11.35 -16.13 24.28
N PRO A 145 -11.53 -15.02 25.03
CA PRO A 145 -11.25 -14.99 26.46
C PRO A 145 -12.07 -16.04 27.25
N ASP A 146 -11.52 -16.55 28.35
CA ASP A 146 -12.18 -17.57 29.19
C ASP A 146 -13.58 -17.12 29.66
N GLU A 147 -13.74 -15.83 29.96
CA GLU A 147 -15.00 -15.19 30.36
C GLU A 147 -16.05 -15.18 29.23
N ALA A 148 -15.60 -15.07 27.98
CA ALA A 148 -16.45 -15.13 26.79
C ALA A 148 -16.82 -16.59 26.44
N GLN A 149 -15.94 -17.56 26.69
CA GLN A 149 -16.31 -18.98 26.64
C GLN A 149 -17.32 -19.34 27.74
N ALA A 150 -17.17 -18.79 28.95
CA ALA A 150 -18.13 -18.95 30.04
C ALA A 150 -19.52 -18.38 29.74
N LEU A 151 -19.61 -17.33 28.91
CA LEU A 151 -20.88 -16.80 28.39
C LEU A 151 -21.56 -17.81 27.45
N ILE A 152 -20.83 -18.42 26.51
CA ILE A 152 -21.38 -19.46 25.61
C ILE A 152 -21.79 -20.71 26.41
N ALA A 153 -20.95 -21.14 27.35
CA ALA A 153 -21.19 -22.30 28.21
C ALA A 153 -22.33 -22.08 29.24
N ASN A 154 -22.96 -20.90 29.27
CA ASN A 154 -23.95 -20.48 30.26
C ASN A 154 -23.46 -20.51 31.72
N THR A 155 -22.15 -20.58 31.95
CA THR A 155 -21.54 -20.62 33.28
C THR A 155 -21.26 -19.22 33.83
N HIS A 156 -21.35 -18.16 33.01
CA HIS A 156 -21.10 -16.79 33.45
C HIS A 156 -22.31 -16.15 34.18
N PRO A 157 -22.12 -15.30 35.22
CA PRO A 157 -23.23 -14.64 35.91
C PRO A 157 -24.12 -13.77 35.02
N LEU A 158 -23.59 -13.16 33.95
CA LEU A 158 -24.41 -12.37 33.02
C LEU A 158 -25.39 -13.25 32.19
N SER A 159 -24.99 -14.49 31.82
CA SER A 159 -25.92 -15.40 31.14
C SER A 159 -27.03 -15.88 32.08
N ALA A 160 -26.77 -15.96 33.39
CA ALA A 160 -27.81 -16.23 34.39
C ALA A 160 -28.85 -15.09 34.45
N VAL A 161 -28.41 -13.82 34.49
CA VAL A 161 -29.32 -12.66 34.40
C VAL A 161 -30.16 -12.71 33.12
N LEU A 162 -29.54 -12.97 31.96
CA LEU A 162 -30.25 -13.05 30.68
C LEU A 162 -31.28 -14.20 30.66
N LYS A 163 -30.93 -15.38 31.19
CA LYS A 163 -31.86 -16.52 31.30
C LYS A 163 -33.06 -16.21 32.20
N LEU A 164 -32.82 -15.67 33.40
CA LEU A 164 -33.91 -15.33 34.33
C LEU A 164 -34.86 -14.27 33.72
N VAL A 165 -34.32 -13.28 32.99
CA VAL A 165 -35.13 -12.22 32.33
C VAL A 165 -35.91 -12.77 31.11
N LYS A 166 -35.31 -13.63 30.29
CA LYS A 166 -35.98 -14.17 29.07
C LYS A 166 -36.89 -15.37 29.32
N GLN A 167 -36.49 -16.28 30.22
CA GLN A 167 -37.08 -17.60 30.39
C GLN A 167 -37.66 -17.82 31.80
N GLY A 168 -37.73 -16.79 32.65
CA GLY A 168 -38.11 -16.91 34.06
C GLY A 168 -39.52 -17.41 34.37
N LYS A 169 -40.39 -17.59 33.37
CA LYS A 169 -41.70 -18.25 33.53
C LYS A 169 -41.70 -19.73 33.10
N ASN A 170 -40.59 -20.19 32.52
CA ASN A 170 -40.42 -21.51 31.90
C ASN A 170 -39.20 -22.27 32.49
N LEU A 171 -38.57 -21.74 33.53
CA LEU A 171 -37.49 -22.39 34.28
C LEU A 171 -38.09 -23.23 35.41
N ASP A 172 -37.46 -24.36 35.70
CA ASP A 172 -37.82 -25.22 36.84
C ASP A 172 -37.32 -24.63 38.16
N ASP A 173 -37.95 -24.99 39.28
CA ASP A 173 -37.69 -24.38 40.59
C ASP A 173 -36.23 -24.60 41.05
N GLU A 174 -35.65 -25.77 40.77
CA GLU A 174 -34.25 -26.10 41.07
C GLU A 174 -33.28 -25.25 40.23
N GLN A 175 -33.54 -25.11 38.93
CA GLN A 175 -32.74 -24.28 38.03
C GLN A 175 -32.87 -22.79 38.34
N TRP A 176 -34.05 -22.34 38.77
CA TRP A 176 -34.28 -20.97 39.20
C TRP A 176 -33.45 -20.65 40.46
N LEU A 177 -33.40 -21.57 41.43
CA LEU A 177 -32.66 -21.39 42.68
C LEU A 177 -31.14 -21.27 42.46
N GLU A 178 -30.55 -22.14 41.61
CA GLU A 178 -29.12 -22.05 41.26
C GLU A 178 -28.77 -20.71 40.57
N LEU A 179 -29.62 -20.26 39.66
CA LEU A 179 -29.43 -19.01 38.93
C LEU A 179 -29.65 -17.78 39.85
N GLU A 180 -30.61 -17.85 40.78
CA GLU A 180 -30.84 -16.84 41.81
C GLU A 180 -29.62 -16.66 42.71
N GLU A 181 -29.06 -17.75 43.28
CA GLU A 181 -27.87 -17.66 44.13
C GLU A 181 -26.71 -17.01 43.38
N LYS A 182 -26.46 -17.44 42.14
CA LYS A 182 -25.38 -16.95 41.30
C LYS A 182 -25.48 -15.46 40.95
N VAL A 183 -26.70 -14.99 40.65
CA VAL A 183 -26.97 -13.56 40.40
C VAL A 183 -26.91 -12.75 41.69
N ASN A 184 -27.41 -13.29 42.80
CA ASN A 184 -27.39 -12.64 44.11
C ASN A 184 -25.95 -12.44 44.63
N VAL A 185 -25.08 -13.45 44.50
CA VAL A 185 -23.65 -13.35 44.84
C VAL A 185 -22.91 -12.34 43.96
N SER A 186 -23.25 -12.26 42.67
CA SER A 186 -22.50 -11.46 41.68
C SER A 186 -22.98 -10.01 41.54
N PHE A 187 -24.27 -9.75 41.73
CA PHE A 187 -24.93 -8.45 41.46
C PHE A 187 -25.91 -8.00 42.56
N GLY A 188 -26.18 -8.85 43.56
CA GLY A 188 -26.92 -8.48 44.77
C GLY A 188 -28.44 -8.58 44.70
N LYS A 189 -29.05 -8.76 45.90
CA LYS A 189 -30.49 -8.96 46.14
C LYS A 189 -31.42 -7.95 45.44
N LYS A 190 -30.99 -6.71 45.23
CA LYS A 190 -31.82 -5.67 44.59
C LYS A 190 -32.09 -5.95 43.11
N LEU A 191 -31.12 -6.51 42.38
CA LEU A 191 -31.32 -6.91 40.99
C LEU A 191 -32.25 -8.14 40.92
N MET A 192 -32.01 -9.15 41.76
CA MET A 192 -32.83 -10.34 41.82
C MET A 192 -34.31 -10.03 42.15
N LEU A 193 -34.56 -9.08 43.04
CA LEU A 193 -35.92 -8.63 43.37
C LEU A 193 -36.63 -7.93 42.19
N ALA A 194 -35.90 -7.30 41.27
CA ALA A 194 -36.48 -6.74 40.05
C ALA A 194 -36.79 -7.83 39.00
N ILE A 195 -35.91 -8.84 38.91
CA ILE A 195 -36.06 -10.03 38.06
C ILE A 195 -37.29 -10.86 38.49
N SER A 196 -37.39 -11.24 39.77
CA SER A 196 -38.51 -12.05 40.29
C SER A 196 -39.86 -11.33 40.24
N ARG A 197 -39.85 -9.99 40.21
CA ARG A 197 -41.06 -9.16 39.98
C ARG A 197 -41.38 -8.96 38.50
N GLY A 198 -40.60 -9.51 37.57
CA GLY A 198 -40.80 -9.38 36.12
C GLY A 198 -40.67 -7.96 35.58
N LYS A 199 -39.99 -7.05 36.31
CA LYS A 199 -39.90 -5.63 35.94
C LYS A 199 -38.76 -5.29 34.98
N LEU A 200 -37.91 -6.27 34.66
CA LEU A 200 -36.87 -6.16 33.65
C LEU A 200 -37.39 -6.72 32.33
N THR A 201 -37.29 -5.93 31.27
CA THR A 201 -37.69 -6.30 29.91
C THR A 201 -36.57 -6.01 28.93
N ILE A 202 -36.59 -6.68 27.78
CA ILE A 202 -35.74 -6.36 26.63
C ILE A 202 -36.67 -5.68 25.61
N PRO A 203 -36.45 -4.40 25.25
CA PRO A 203 -37.23 -3.75 24.20
C PRO A 203 -37.02 -4.47 22.87
N ASN A 204 -38.10 -4.93 22.24
CA ASN A 204 -38.03 -5.67 20.97
C ASN A 204 -37.81 -4.79 19.73
N ASP A 205 -37.67 -3.48 19.88
CA ASP A 205 -37.37 -2.52 18.81
C ASP A 205 -36.03 -1.82 19.04
N SER A 206 -34.96 -2.40 18.49
CA SER A 206 -33.81 -1.67 17.91
C SER A 206 -32.74 -2.65 17.39
N LEU A 207 -33.03 -3.29 16.27
CA LEU A 207 -31.98 -3.52 15.28
C LEU A 207 -31.60 -2.15 14.70
N PRO A 208 -30.39 -1.62 14.90
CA PRO A 208 -29.84 -0.65 13.97
C PRO A 208 -29.58 -1.37 12.65
N THR A 209 -30.62 -1.47 11.81
CA THR A 209 -30.50 -1.95 10.43
C THR A 209 -29.47 -1.11 9.70
N THR A 210 -28.34 -1.75 9.36
CA THR A 210 -27.43 -1.39 8.27
C THR A 210 -27.46 0.08 7.83
N SER A 211 -26.78 0.96 8.56
CA SER A 211 -26.37 2.24 8.01
C SER A 211 -25.45 1.97 6.81
N LYS A 212 -26.02 2.01 5.60
CA LYS A 212 -25.26 2.01 4.36
C LYS A 212 -24.33 3.22 4.37
N VAL A 213 -23.04 2.99 4.65
CA VAL A 213 -21.99 3.97 4.35
C VAL A 213 -21.87 4.04 2.84
N LYS A 214 -22.70 4.89 2.23
CA LYS A 214 -22.53 5.35 0.86
C LYS A 214 -21.37 6.34 0.89
N LEU A 215 -20.27 6.03 0.20
CA LEU A 215 -19.16 6.98 0.05
C LEU A 215 -19.69 8.29 -0.58
N PRO A 216 -19.17 9.46 -0.18
CA PRO A 216 -19.47 10.70 -0.85
C PRO A 216 -18.92 10.66 -2.28
N VAL A 217 -19.76 11.01 -3.25
CA VAL A 217 -19.36 11.29 -4.63
C VAL A 217 -19.08 12.79 -4.72
N LEU A 218 -18.01 13.15 -5.44
CA LEU A 218 -17.65 14.53 -5.80
C LEU A 218 -18.69 15.10 -6.78
N GLU A 219 -18.81 16.44 -6.83
CA GLU A 219 -19.86 17.25 -7.49
C GLU A 219 -20.95 17.69 -6.47
N GLU A 220 -21.22 18.97 -6.26
CA GLU A 220 -21.08 20.12 -7.15
C GLU A 220 -20.30 21.31 -6.52
N LEU A 221 -19.12 21.61 -7.06
CA LEU A 221 -18.56 22.96 -7.00
C LEU A 221 -19.18 23.78 -8.15
N ASN A 222 -20.32 24.43 -7.93
CA ASN A 222 -20.76 25.53 -8.80
C ASN A 222 -21.89 26.39 -8.19
N ARG A 223 -21.51 27.40 -7.39
CA ARG A 223 -22.20 28.70 -7.38
C ARG A 223 -21.25 29.83 -6.97
N THR A 224 -20.57 30.32 -8.00
CA THR A 224 -20.23 31.72 -8.26
C THR A 224 -20.27 32.72 -7.10
N GLN A 225 -19.11 33.35 -6.90
CA GLN A 225 -18.97 34.65 -6.26
C GLN A 225 -19.95 35.68 -6.84
N ASN A 226 -20.44 36.60 -6.01
CA ASN A 226 -20.74 37.95 -6.47
C ASN A 226 -20.48 38.99 -5.38
N ILE A 227 -20.18 40.23 -5.81
CA ILE A 227 -19.34 41.19 -5.08
C ILE A 227 -20.14 42.40 -4.57
N ALA A 228 -19.67 43.01 -3.46
CA ALA A 228 -20.07 44.30 -2.87
C ALA A 228 -21.51 44.35 -2.29
N THR A 229 -21.73 44.90 -1.08
CA THR A 229 -21.39 46.28 -0.67
C THR A 229 -20.98 46.45 0.80
N GLN A 230 -20.09 47.42 1.03
CA GLN A 230 -19.79 48.11 2.31
C GLN A 230 -21.01 48.93 2.83
N PRO A 231 -21.06 49.53 4.06
CA PRO A 231 -19.92 50.17 4.76
C PRO A 231 -19.84 50.20 6.32
N THR A 232 -18.65 50.63 6.79
CA THR A 232 -18.31 51.41 8.02
C THR A 232 -18.58 50.92 9.46
N ASP A 233 -17.46 50.79 10.20
CA ASP A 233 -17.12 51.32 11.56
C ASP A 233 -18.09 51.14 12.75
N THR A 234 -17.62 50.66 13.92
CA THR A 234 -16.69 51.44 14.78
C THR A 234 -15.97 50.55 15.83
N GLN A 235 -14.64 50.75 15.96
CA GLN A 235 -13.70 50.58 17.12
C GLN A 235 -14.20 49.88 18.44
N LYS A 236 -13.42 49.11 19.24
CA LYS A 236 -12.10 49.44 19.82
C LYS A 236 -11.61 48.37 20.86
N SER A 237 -10.32 47.94 20.79
CA SER A 237 -9.46 47.50 21.94
C SER A 237 -9.86 46.22 22.75
N THR A 238 -8.99 45.43 23.41
CA THR A 238 -7.53 45.47 23.65
C THR A 238 -7.01 44.03 23.92
N ALA A 239 -5.73 43.76 23.65
CA ALA A 239 -5.04 42.54 24.12
C ALA A 239 -4.04 42.86 25.26
N PRO A 240 -3.70 41.90 26.15
CA PRO A 240 -2.53 41.98 27.03
C PRO A 240 -1.31 41.22 26.47
N SER A 241 -0.11 41.64 26.89
CA SER A 241 1.20 41.26 26.36
C SER A 241 1.97 40.24 27.21
N LEU A 242 3.03 39.66 26.62
CA LEU A 242 4.15 39.02 27.33
C LEU A 242 5.38 39.97 27.38
N PRO A 243 6.28 39.84 28.38
CA PRO A 243 7.34 40.83 28.64
C PRO A 243 8.65 40.60 27.86
N PRO A 244 9.47 41.64 27.62
CA PRO A 244 10.79 41.57 26.97
C PRO A 244 11.98 41.72 27.95
N LEU A 245 13.20 41.39 27.50
CA LEU A 245 14.56 41.76 28.00
C LEU A 245 15.57 40.90 27.18
N ILE A 246 16.75 41.31 26.68
CA ILE A 246 17.48 42.58 26.48
C ILE A 246 18.34 42.42 25.20
N VAL A 247 18.69 43.52 24.51
CA VAL A 247 19.81 43.59 23.54
C VAL A 247 20.56 44.90 23.75
N VAL A 248 21.90 44.89 23.84
CA VAL A 248 22.78 46.03 23.51
C VAL A 248 24.21 45.55 23.15
N PRO A 249 24.99 46.31 22.33
CA PRO A 249 26.13 45.76 21.57
C PRO A 249 27.49 46.46 21.80
N SER A 250 28.58 45.90 21.24
CA SER A 250 29.85 46.54 20.80
C SER A 250 30.78 45.46 20.20
N GLY A 251 31.77 45.72 19.33
CA GLY A 251 32.15 46.96 18.66
C GLY A 251 33.67 47.06 18.37
N GLY A 252 34.09 46.80 17.12
CA GLY A 252 35.28 47.41 16.49
C GLY A 252 36.70 46.82 16.69
N ALA A 253 37.55 47.11 15.68
CA ALA A 253 39.01 47.24 15.64
C ALA A 253 39.86 46.15 14.90
N GLU A 254 40.95 46.63 14.29
CA GLU A 254 41.75 45.98 13.24
C GLU A 254 43.18 45.58 13.68
N ALA A 255 43.83 44.75 12.85
CA ALA A 255 45.25 44.74 12.44
C ALA A 255 46.41 44.92 13.46
N ASN A 256 47.23 43.86 13.60
CA ASN A 256 48.71 43.81 13.44
C ASN A 256 49.23 42.47 14.01
N GLN A 257 50.37 41.85 13.67
CA GLN A 257 51.37 41.86 12.59
C GLN A 257 52.54 40.96 13.10
N THR A 258 53.14 40.07 12.27
CA THR A 258 54.59 39.67 12.31
C THR A 258 55.19 38.95 13.57
N THR A 259 56.17 38.01 13.53
CA THR A 259 56.90 37.24 12.47
C THR A 259 57.71 36.02 13.06
N ILE A 260 58.25 35.17 12.17
CA ILE A 260 59.38 34.18 12.25
C ILE A 260 59.41 33.08 13.34
N ASN A 261 59.47 31.81 12.91
CA ASN A 261 60.74 31.06 12.76
C ASN A 261 60.55 29.75 11.97
N ASP A 262 61.22 29.68 10.82
CA ASP A 262 61.59 28.46 10.06
C ASP A 262 63.08 28.17 10.43
N PRO A 263 63.71 26.99 10.19
CA PRO A 263 63.84 26.39 8.85
C PRO A 263 63.75 24.84 8.78
N ASP A 264 63.38 24.28 7.62
CA ASP A 264 64.34 23.73 6.63
C ASP A 264 63.68 22.86 5.52
N VAL A 265 63.90 23.25 4.25
CA VAL A 265 64.39 22.40 3.12
C VAL A 265 63.58 21.13 2.72
N MET A 266 63.17 20.87 1.46
CA MET A 266 63.56 21.40 0.14
C MET A 266 62.45 21.16 -0.92
N ILE A 267 62.33 22.05 -1.91
CA ILE A 267 61.61 21.82 -3.19
C ILE A 267 62.64 21.94 -4.31
N LEU A 268 62.55 21.12 -5.36
CA LEU A 268 62.97 21.48 -6.72
C LEU A 268 62.00 20.88 -7.76
N GLU A 269 61.81 21.62 -8.86
CA GLU A 269 60.69 21.52 -9.81
C GLU A 269 60.99 20.69 -11.08
N ASP A 270 59.96 20.48 -11.91
CA ASP A 270 60.06 19.95 -13.29
C ASP A 270 60.95 20.83 -14.20
N PRO A 271 61.37 20.33 -15.39
CA PRO A 271 60.54 20.64 -16.58
C PRO A 271 60.52 19.56 -17.68
N THR A 272 59.39 19.46 -18.40
CA THR A 272 59.27 18.81 -19.72
C THR A 272 59.93 19.66 -20.82
N PRO A 273 60.42 19.08 -21.93
CA PRO A 273 59.64 19.22 -23.17
C PRO A 273 59.76 18.07 -24.22
N GLY A 274 58.58 17.60 -24.66
CA GLY A 274 58.17 17.09 -26.00
C GLY A 274 59.08 16.29 -26.96
N LYS A 275 58.52 15.20 -27.53
CA LYS A 275 58.65 14.85 -28.97
C LYS A 275 57.68 13.75 -29.48
N THR A 276 57.01 14.04 -30.60
CA THR A 276 56.69 13.16 -31.77
C THR A 276 56.31 11.68 -31.60
N GLU A 277 55.05 11.36 -31.95
CA GLU A 277 54.61 10.20 -32.77
C GLU A 277 55.36 10.15 -34.14
N PRO A 278 55.36 9.06 -34.95
CA PRO A 278 54.49 7.85 -34.89
C PRO A 278 55.21 6.49 -35.09
N VAL A 279 54.47 5.37 -35.06
CA VAL A 279 54.58 4.25 -36.03
C VAL A 279 53.29 3.43 -36.11
N ASP A 280 52.88 3.07 -37.33
CA ASP A 280 51.78 2.15 -37.61
C ASP A 280 52.11 0.70 -37.23
N GLU A 281 51.09 -0.09 -36.88
CA GLU A 281 51.09 -1.50 -37.27
C GLU A 281 49.68 -1.97 -37.69
N ILE A 282 49.56 -2.26 -39.00
CA ILE A 282 48.34 -2.70 -39.68
C ILE A 282 48.35 -4.23 -39.75
N ILE A 283 47.29 -4.88 -39.25
CA ILE A 283 47.07 -6.32 -39.49
C ILE A 283 45.90 -6.50 -40.47
N ILE A 284 46.24 -6.94 -41.68
CA ILE A 284 45.31 -7.31 -42.77
C ILE A 284 45.20 -8.84 -42.84
N VAL A 285 43.97 -9.37 -42.99
CA VAL A 285 43.52 -10.39 -44.00
C VAL A 285 42.09 -10.89 -43.66
N PRO A 286 41.30 -11.45 -44.60
CA PRO A 286 40.80 -10.84 -45.83
C PRO A 286 39.27 -11.02 -46.01
N GLY A 287 38.66 -10.39 -47.02
CA GLY A 287 37.24 -10.55 -47.32
C GLY A 287 36.90 -11.80 -48.17
N VAL A 288 35.66 -12.29 -48.06
CA VAL A 288 35.03 -13.27 -48.97
C VAL A 288 33.58 -12.84 -49.27
N GLU A 289 33.07 -13.23 -50.43
CA GLU A 289 32.01 -12.56 -51.17
C GLU A 289 30.54 -12.98 -50.86
N ILE A 290 29.65 -12.24 -51.50
CA ILE A 290 28.17 -12.22 -51.43
C ILE A 290 27.53 -13.51 -51.97
N SER A 291 26.37 -13.91 -51.41
CA SER A 291 25.33 -14.60 -52.20
C SER A 291 23.90 -14.30 -51.74
N LYS A 292 22.96 -14.46 -52.69
CA LYS A 292 21.59 -13.94 -52.66
C LYS A 292 20.55 -15.04 -52.36
N ASN A 293 19.44 -14.65 -51.72
CA ASN A 293 18.04 -14.94 -52.09
C ASN A 293 17.14 -15.22 -50.86
N SER A 294 16.08 -14.41 -50.72
CA SER A 294 14.81 -14.80 -50.09
C SER A 294 13.68 -14.40 -51.03
N PRO A 295 12.65 -15.24 -51.25
CA PRO A 295 11.69 -15.04 -52.33
C PRO A 295 10.59 -14.01 -52.00
N THR A 296 10.24 -13.21 -53.00
CA THR A 296 9.03 -12.38 -53.01
C THR A 296 7.78 -13.25 -53.15
N VAL A 297 6.76 -13.02 -52.32
CA VAL A 297 5.38 -13.42 -52.60
C VAL A 297 4.54 -12.14 -52.65
N GLU A 298 3.99 -11.85 -53.83
CA GLU A 298 3.08 -10.73 -54.04
C GLU A 298 1.61 -11.10 -53.76
N ARG A 299 0.81 -10.05 -53.53
CA ARG A 299 -0.63 -9.86 -53.84
C ARG A 299 -1.65 -10.09 -52.70
N PRO A 300 -2.76 -9.33 -52.68
CA PRO A 300 -2.98 -7.99 -53.26
C PRO A 300 -3.58 -6.94 -52.29
N ASN A 301 -3.48 -5.67 -52.68
CA ASN A 301 -4.22 -4.57 -52.06
C ASN A 301 -5.75 -4.81 -52.08
N MET A 302 -6.42 -4.52 -50.96
CA MET A 302 -7.78 -3.99 -50.97
C MET A 302 -7.74 -2.55 -50.44
N ILE A 303 -8.34 -1.63 -51.19
CA ILE A 303 -8.43 -0.21 -50.84
C ILE A 303 -9.87 0.11 -50.43
N LEU A 304 -10.05 0.46 -49.16
CA LEU A 304 -11.07 1.38 -48.63
C LEU A 304 -10.75 1.60 -47.14
N GLY A 305 -10.67 2.80 -46.58
CA GLY A 305 -10.93 4.12 -47.14
C GLY A 305 -11.72 4.96 -46.15
N GLU A 306 -11.05 5.59 -45.19
CA GLU A 306 -11.50 6.87 -44.59
C GLU A 306 -10.37 7.52 -43.78
N THR A 307 -10.01 8.75 -44.17
CA THR A 307 -9.04 9.57 -43.47
C THR A 307 -9.68 10.24 -42.26
N THR A 308 -9.30 9.82 -41.05
CA THR A 308 -9.37 10.72 -39.89
C THR A 308 -7.96 11.21 -39.58
N ASN A 309 -7.76 12.52 -39.62
CA ASN A 309 -6.54 13.15 -39.12
C ASN A 309 -6.50 13.00 -37.59
N GLN A 310 -6.02 11.86 -37.12
CA GLN A 310 -5.41 11.79 -35.81
C GLN A 310 -3.97 12.25 -35.96
N THR A 311 -3.68 13.46 -35.47
CA THR A 311 -2.31 13.90 -35.23
C THR A 311 -1.72 12.98 -34.17
N SER A 312 -1.08 11.89 -34.60
CA SER A 312 -0.36 10.97 -33.71
C SER A 312 0.76 11.75 -33.04
N ALA A 313 0.53 12.19 -31.81
CA ALA A 313 1.56 12.83 -31.00
C ALA A 313 2.73 11.85 -30.89
N VAL A 314 3.91 12.28 -31.35
CA VAL A 314 5.12 11.47 -31.29
C VAL A 314 5.54 11.38 -29.82
N SER A 315 5.11 10.31 -29.15
CA SER A 315 5.48 10.05 -27.76
C SER A 315 6.99 9.81 -27.68
N VAL A 316 7.70 10.63 -26.93
CA VAL A 316 9.14 10.48 -26.74
C VAL A 316 9.42 9.19 -25.98
N GLY A 317 10.26 8.34 -26.56
CA GLY A 317 10.65 7.06 -25.97
C GLY A 317 11.45 7.23 -24.69
N LEU A 318 11.06 6.51 -23.64
CA LEU A 318 11.75 6.47 -22.36
C LEU A 318 12.05 5.02 -21.96
N LYS A 319 13.13 4.86 -21.20
CA LYS A 319 13.52 3.62 -20.55
C LYS A 319 13.79 3.90 -19.08
N VAL A 320 12.99 3.26 -18.23
CA VAL A 320 13.01 3.44 -16.78
C VAL A 320 13.52 2.15 -16.15
N LEU A 321 14.70 2.18 -15.53
CA LEU A 321 15.21 1.11 -14.70
C LEU A 321 14.83 1.38 -13.24
N VAL A 322 14.36 0.36 -12.53
CA VAL A 322 13.97 0.43 -11.12
C VAL A 322 14.54 -0.76 -10.37
N HIS A 323 15.24 -0.52 -9.26
CA HIS A 323 15.61 -1.54 -8.29
C HIS A 323 14.48 -1.70 -7.27
N ILE A 324 13.85 -2.86 -7.29
CA ILE A 324 12.69 -3.18 -6.46
C ILE A 324 13.12 -4.15 -5.36
N GLN A 325 12.73 -3.87 -4.11
CA GLN A 325 13.05 -4.74 -2.96
C GLN A 325 12.72 -6.21 -3.25
N ASN A 326 13.63 -7.11 -2.88
CA ASN A 326 13.54 -8.57 -3.04
C ASN A 326 13.39 -9.08 -4.50
N ILE A 327 13.42 -8.18 -5.50
CA ILE A 327 13.20 -8.49 -6.91
C ILE A 327 14.42 -8.09 -7.77
N GLY A 328 15.10 -7.00 -7.41
CA GLY A 328 16.25 -6.47 -8.14
C GLY A 328 15.88 -5.48 -9.25
N ASP A 329 16.81 -5.28 -10.18
CA ASP A 329 16.66 -4.35 -11.31
C ASP A 329 15.64 -4.87 -12.33
N ARG A 330 14.64 -4.05 -12.67
CA ARG A 330 13.74 -4.24 -13.81
C ARG A 330 13.75 -3.01 -14.72
N ILE A 331 13.49 -3.22 -16.01
CA ILE A 331 13.44 -2.18 -17.04
C ILE A 331 12.03 -2.12 -17.60
N PHE A 332 11.53 -0.90 -17.75
CA PHE A 332 10.20 -0.55 -18.20
C PHE A 332 10.28 0.55 -19.28
N ALA A 333 9.24 0.66 -20.11
CA ALA A 333 9.06 1.75 -21.06
C ALA A 333 8.50 3.02 -20.39
N GLY A 334 8.50 4.13 -21.14
CA GLY A 334 7.70 5.30 -20.79
C GLY A 334 6.20 5.02 -20.78
N GLY A 335 5.45 5.70 -19.91
CA GLY A 335 3.99 5.64 -19.84
C GLY A 335 3.40 4.46 -19.06
N GLU A 336 4.19 3.44 -18.69
CA GLU A 336 3.78 2.37 -17.77
C GLU A 336 4.25 2.61 -16.33
N TYR A 337 3.74 1.82 -15.37
CA TYR A 337 4.18 1.87 -13.97
C TYR A 337 5.41 0.98 -13.77
N ALA A 338 6.57 1.62 -13.70
CA ALA A 338 7.83 1.01 -13.36
C ALA A 338 7.91 0.72 -11.85
N GLY A 339 7.74 -0.54 -11.45
CA GLY A 339 7.72 -0.97 -10.06
C GLY A 339 6.71 -2.10 -9.80
N THR A 340 6.19 -2.15 -8.58
CA THR A 340 5.22 -3.15 -8.08
C THR A 340 4.06 -2.46 -7.36
N ARG A 341 3.30 -1.66 -8.13
CA ARG A 341 2.15 -0.87 -7.67
C ARG A 341 1.16 -1.71 -6.84
N GLY A 342 1.03 -1.40 -5.56
CA GLY A 342 0.06 -2.01 -4.64
C GLY A 342 0.47 -3.39 -4.10
N GLN A 343 1.68 -3.87 -4.38
CA GLN A 343 2.16 -5.20 -3.94
C GLN A 343 3.08 -5.13 -2.72
N GLY A 344 3.36 -3.94 -2.18
CA GLY A 344 4.08 -3.79 -0.93
C GLY A 344 5.60 -3.72 -1.00
N PHE A 345 6.22 -4.00 -2.15
CA PHE A 345 7.67 -3.84 -2.33
C PHE A 345 8.03 -2.38 -2.62
N ARG A 346 9.06 -1.87 -1.94
CA ARG A 346 9.59 -0.51 -2.18
C ARG A 346 10.44 -0.46 -3.45
N VAL A 347 10.44 0.71 -4.08
CA VAL A 347 11.54 1.18 -4.92
C VAL A 347 12.70 1.60 -4.01
N GLU A 348 13.87 1.01 -4.21
CA GLU A 348 15.12 1.42 -3.51
C GLU A 348 15.96 2.37 -4.35
N ALA A 349 15.89 2.22 -5.67
CA ALA A 349 16.58 3.08 -6.62
C ALA A 349 15.90 3.10 -7.99
N PHE A 350 16.13 4.15 -8.78
CA PHE A 350 15.70 4.22 -10.18
C PHE A 350 16.70 4.99 -11.07
N GLN A 351 16.55 4.85 -12.38
CA GLN A 351 17.37 5.47 -13.42
C GLN A 351 16.48 5.68 -14.65
N ILE A 352 16.55 6.84 -15.30
CA ILE A 352 15.70 7.18 -16.45
C ILE A 352 16.59 7.62 -17.61
N ASN A 353 16.31 7.10 -18.81
CA ASN A 353 16.95 7.50 -20.07
C ASN A 353 15.88 7.82 -21.12
N ILE A 354 16.20 8.77 -22.01
CA ILE A 354 15.49 8.95 -23.28
C ILE A 354 16.06 7.94 -24.27
N GLU A 355 15.24 6.99 -24.73
CA GLU A 355 15.67 5.91 -25.62
C GLU A 355 14.59 5.68 -26.70
N PRO A 356 14.87 5.91 -28.00
CA PRO A 356 16.16 6.37 -28.55
C PRO A 356 16.48 7.83 -28.15
N PRO A 357 17.78 8.19 -27.96
CA PRO A 357 18.16 9.55 -27.61
C PRO A 357 17.74 10.60 -28.65
N ILE A 358 17.26 11.75 -28.19
CA ILE A 358 16.85 12.88 -29.04
C ILE A 358 17.91 13.98 -28.90
N SER A 359 18.51 14.40 -30.03
CA SER A 359 19.58 15.39 -30.02
C SER A 359 19.12 16.73 -29.41
N GLY A 360 19.85 17.20 -28.39
CA GLY A 360 19.54 18.43 -27.67
C GLY A 360 18.39 18.32 -26.66
N LEU A 361 17.79 17.15 -26.45
CA LEU A 361 16.82 16.89 -25.37
C LEU A 361 17.43 15.92 -24.35
N ASN A 362 17.53 16.37 -23.11
CA ASN A 362 17.96 15.57 -21.96
C ASN A 362 16.91 15.66 -20.84
N LEU A 363 17.09 14.84 -19.80
CA LEU A 363 16.32 14.92 -18.57
C LEU A 363 17.25 14.79 -17.37
N GLU A 364 16.85 15.38 -16.25
CA GLU A 364 17.50 15.22 -14.95
C GLU A 364 16.47 14.84 -13.91
N TYR A 365 16.89 14.12 -12.88
CA TYR A 365 16.01 13.72 -11.78
C TYR A 365 16.71 13.74 -10.42
N MET A 366 15.93 13.96 -9.39
CA MET A 366 16.34 13.88 -7.98
C MET A 366 15.41 12.91 -7.24
N ALA A 367 15.90 12.32 -6.16
CA ALA A 367 15.11 11.45 -5.28
C ALA A 367 15.28 11.87 -3.82
N HIS A 368 14.26 11.69 -3.01
CA HIS A 368 14.39 11.64 -1.56
C HIS A 368 14.53 10.19 -1.12
N VAL A 369 15.69 9.86 -0.54
CA VAL A 369 16.04 8.51 -0.11
C VAL A 369 16.06 8.50 1.42
N SER A 370 15.34 7.55 2.02
CA SER A 370 15.25 7.44 3.49
C SER A 370 16.63 7.41 4.14
N GLU A 371 16.83 8.19 5.21
CA GLU A 371 18.09 8.35 5.95
C GLU A 371 19.23 9.09 5.22
N ILE A 372 19.07 9.39 3.93
CA ILE A 372 20.04 10.20 3.15
C ILE A 372 19.51 11.62 2.93
N GLY A 373 18.21 11.74 2.65
CA GLY A 373 17.58 12.99 2.23
C GLY A 373 17.47 13.13 0.72
N ASP A 374 17.38 14.37 0.25
CA ASP A 374 17.31 14.70 -1.18
C ASP A 374 18.68 14.51 -1.85
N THR A 375 18.72 13.78 -2.96
CA THR A 375 19.89 13.75 -3.84
C THR A 375 20.07 15.09 -4.55
N PRO A 376 21.28 15.43 -5.06
CA PRO A 376 21.39 16.42 -6.12
C PRO A 376 20.55 16.00 -7.34
N TRP A 377 20.33 16.95 -8.26
CA TRP A 377 19.83 16.61 -9.59
C TRP A 377 20.87 15.78 -10.33
N LEU A 378 20.46 14.60 -10.78
CA LEU A 378 21.30 13.61 -11.44
C LEU A 378 21.07 13.66 -12.95
N GLU A 379 22.17 13.56 -13.68
CA GLU A 379 22.21 13.38 -15.13
C GLU A 379 21.51 12.07 -15.55
N PRO A 380 20.97 12.01 -16.79
CA PRO A 380 20.29 10.82 -17.26
C PRO A 380 21.26 9.63 -17.27
N GLY A 381 20.78 8.48 -16.83
CA GLY A 381 21.59 7.28 -16.72
C GLY A 381 22.36 7.12 -15.41
N LYS A 382 22.37 8.10 -14.49
CA LYS A 382 22.87 7.90 -13.12
C LYS A 382 21.79 7.28 -12.23
N LEU A 383 22.17 6.46 -11.25
CA LEU A 383 21.21 5.85 -10.33
C LEU A 383 20.81 6.82 -9.22
N ALA A 384 19.51 7.07 -9.07
CA ALA A 384 18.93 7.77 -7.94
C ALA A 384 18.49 6.75 -6.87
N GLY A 385 19.10 6.77 -5.68
CA GLY A 385 18.90 5.76 -4.65
C GLY A 385 20.04 4.75 -4.55
N GLU A 386 19.88 3.74 -3.69
CA GLU A 386 20.91 2.72 -3.42
C GLU A 386 20.35 1.31 -3.59
N ARG A 387 20.97 0.46 -4.41
CA ARG A 387 20.59 -0.95 -4.57
C ARG A 387 20.92 -1.76 -3.31
N GLY A 388 19.96 -2.52 -2.79
CA GLY A 388 20.19 -3.51 -1.72
C GLY A 388 20.57 -2.95 -0.35
N ARG A 389 20.56 -1.62 -0.17
CA ARG A 389 20.86 -0.96 1.12
C ARG A 389 19.65 -0.88 2.05
N SER A 390 18.53 -1.49 1.67
CA SER A 390 17.25 -1.45 2.39
C SER A 390 16.63 -0.06 2.60
N ARG A 391 17.16 0.94 1.88
CA ARG A 391 16.63 2.30 1.86
C ARG A 391 15.55 2.43 0.79
N ARG A 392 14.50 3.16 1.11
CA ARG A 392 13.36 3.41 0.21
C ARG A 392 13.50 4.79 -0.43
N VAL A 393 13.06 4.91 -1.67
CA VAL A 393 12.68 6.20 -2.24
C VAL A 393 11.32 6.59 -1.64
N GLU A 394 11.19 7.79 -1.08
CA GLU A 394 9.92 8.33 -0.54
C GLU A 394 9.26 9.33 -1.51
N GLY A 395 10.04 9.90 -2.43
CA GLY A 395 9.59 10.78 -3.50
C GLY A 395 10.74 11.20 -4.43
N PHE A 396 10.42 11.94 -5.48
CA PHE A 396 11.34 12.34 -6.55
C PHE A 396 10.81 13.55 -7.34
N GLY A 397 11.67 14.13 -8.19
CA GLY A 397 11.31 15.15 -9.18
C GLY A 397 12.08 14.91 -10.48
N ILE A 398 11.49 15.25 -11.62
CA ILE A 398 12.07 15.04 -12.96
C ILE A 398 11.88 16.31 -13.78
N ARG A 399 12.93 16.79 -14.45
CA ARG A 399 12.90 17.98 -15.31
C ARG A 399 13.59 17.72 -16.64
N LEU A 400 13.18 18.43 -17.69
CA LEU A 400 13.85 18.39 -18.99
C LEU A 400 14.97 19.43 -19.04
N THR A 401 16.05 19.10 -19.75
CA THR A 401 17.21 19.96 -19.96
C THR A 401 17.72 19.89 -21.40
N GLY A 402 18.60 20.82 -21.79
CA GLY A 402 19.07 20.96 -23.17
C GLY A 402 18.21 21.88 -24.04
N ILE A 403 18.70 22.15 -25.25
CA ILE A 403 18.14 23.15 -26.18
C ILE A 403 16.69 22.83 -26.59
N GLN A 404 16.34 21.55 -26.68
CA GLN A 404 14.99 21.11 -27.07
C GLN A 404 13.99 21.08 -25.91
N ALA A 405 14.42 21.24 -24.64
CA ALA A 405 13.51 21.16 -23.48
C ALA A 405 12.38 22.20 -23.49
N ALA A 406 12.55 23.31 -24.22
CA ALA A 406 11.50 24.31 -24.43
C ALA A 406 10.31 23.79 -25.27
N ASN A 407 10.47 22.69 -26.01
CA ASN A 407 9.47 22.14 -26.93
C ASN A 407 8.69 20.94 -26.34
N TYR A 408 8.95 20.56 -25.09
CA TYR A 408 8.37 19.37 -24.46
C TYR A 408 8.03 19.62 -22.98
N ASP A 409 7.09 18.86 -22.45
CA ASP A 409 6.80 18.73 -21.02
C ASP A 409 7.08 17.29 -20.56
N VAL A 410 7.61 17.14 -19.33
CA VAL A 410 7.74 15.83 -18.68
C VAL A 410 6.69 15.70 -17.58
N PHE A 411 5.93 14.61 -17.62
CA PHE A 411 4.86 14.28 -16.69
C PHE A 411 5.19 12.99 -15.94
N TYR A 412 4.85 12.94 -14.66
CA TYR A 412 5.10 11.79 -13.81
C TYR A 412 4.14 11.67 -12.63
N THR A 413 3.96 10.44 -12.16
CA THR A 413 3.24 10.12 -10.93
C THR A 413 3.88 8.90 -10.26
N ALA A 414 3.47 8.62 -9.02
CA ALA A 414 3.93 7.49 -8.23
C ALA A 414 2.77 6.83 -7.50
N HIS A 415 2.90 5.53 -7.26
CA HIS A 415 2.14 4.83 -6.24
C HIS A 415 2.93 4.89 -4.93
N VAL A 416 2.34 5.46 -3.88
CA VAL A 416 2.96 5.59 -2.55
C VAL A 416 2.17 4.78 -1.53
N GLN A 417 2.88 4.04 -0.69
CA GLN A 417 2.30 3.24 0.39
C GLN A 417 1.27 4.04 1.20
N ASN A 418 0.11 3.44 1.45
CA ASN A 418 -1.03 4.01 2.18
C ASN A 418 -1.68 5.27 1.57
N MET A 419 -1.10 5.86 0.52
CA MET A 419 -1.67 7.00 -0.22
C MET A 419 -2.29 6.60 -1.56
N GLY A 420 -1.83 5.50 -2.15
CA GLY A 420 -2.26 5.05 -3.47
C GLY A 420 -1.53 5.79 -4.59
N ASP A 421 -2.20 5.95 -5.74
CA ASP A 421 -1.67 6.74 -6.85
C ASP A 421 -1.79 8.23 -6.54
N LEU A 422 -0.68 8.96 -6.68
CA LEU A 422 -0.66 10.41 -6.53
C LEU A 422 -1.17 11.13 -7.79
N PRO A 423 -1.58 12.42 -7.69
CA PRO A 423 -1.82 13.24 -8.88
C PRO A 423 -0.58 13.31 -9.78
N VAL A 424 -0.79 13.75 -11.02
CA VAL A 424 0.31 13.95 -11.98
C VAL A 424 1.06 15.24 -11.64
N TYR A 425 2.39 15.14 -11.62
CA TYR A 425 3.33 16.24 -11.46
C TYR A 425 4.12 16.42 -12.76
N SER A 426 4.74 17.59 -12.93
CA SER A 426 5.53 17.88 -14.13
C SER A 426 6.72 18.80 -13.86
N ASN A 427 7.68 18.79 -14.79
CA ASN A 427 8.73 19.80 -14.94
C ASN A 427 9.47 20.22 -13.66
N GLY A 428 9.85 19.27 -12.82
CA GLY A 428 10.61 19.48 -11.59
C GLY A 428 9.77 19.63 -10.32
N ALA A 429 8.44 19.63 -10.41
CA ALA A 429 7.56 19.57 -9.25
C ALA A 429 7.78 18.27 -8.45
N TYR A 430 7.74 18.34 -7.12
CA TYR A 430 8.06 17.18 -6.29
C TYR A 430 6.88 16.20 -6.17
N CYS A 431 7.10 14.93 -6.51
CA CYS A 431 6.14 13.83 -6.40
C CYS A 431 6.53 12.90 -5.25
N GLY A 432 5.58 12.56 -4.37
CA GLY A 432 5.84 11.72 -3.19
C GLY A 432 5.94 12.51 -1.88
N THR A 433 6.64 11.93 -0.90
CA THR A 433 6.75 12.45 0.47
C THR A 433 8.21 12.62 0.89
N ARG A 434 8.46 13.33 2.00
CA ARG A 434 9.80 13.45 2.62
C ARG A 434 9.69 13.18 4.12
N ASN A 435 10.57 12.36 4.66
CA ASN A 435 10.65 12.01 6.07
C ASN A 435 9.34 11.45 6.68
N GLN A 436 8.43 10.91 5.85
CA GLN A 436 7.15 10.35 6.30
C GLN A 436 7.17 8.82 6.44
N ALA A 437 8.30 8.19 6.12
CA ALA A 437 8.47 6.74 6.11
C ALA A 437 7.58 5.97 5.12
N LEU A 438 6.90 6.67 4.20
CA LEU A 438 6.10 6.08 3.14
C LEU A 438 6.97 5.80 1.92
N ARG A 439 7.04 4.53 1.51
CA ARG A 439 7.78 4.11 0.30
C ARG A 439 7.00 4.47 -0.97
N VAL A 440 7.73 4.80 -2.03
CA VAL A 440 7.26 4.65 -3.41
C VAL A 440 7.30 3.15 -3.76
N GLU A 441 6.21 2.64 -4.35
CA GLU A 441 6.11 1.25 -4.84
C GLU A 441 6.18 1.15 -6.37
N GLY A 442 5.90 2.24 -7.09
CA GLY A 442 6.07 2.33 -8.52
C GLY A 442 6.01 3.75 -9.04
N ILE A 443 6.69 4.01 -10.15
CA ILE A 443 6.87 5.31 -10.78
C ILE A 443 6.36 5.21 -12.22
N LYS A 444 5.61 6.20 -12.70
CA LYS A 444 5.21 6.33 -14.11
C LYS A 444 5.69 7.67 -14.65
N VAL A 445 6.34 7.68 -15.81
CA VAL A 445 6.94 8.88 -16.44
C VAL A 445 6.65 8.86 -17.93
N TRP A 446 6.31 10.00 -18.51
CA TRP A 446 6.16 10.18 -19.95
C TRP A 446 6.49 11.63 -20.35
N ILE A 447 6.74 11.86 -21.64
CA ILE A 447 7.08 13.17 -22.20
C ILE A 447 6.17 13.44 -23.39
N GLU A 448 5.62 14.65 -23.45
CA GLU A 448 4.71 15.10 -24.51
C GLU A 448 5.26 16.40 -25.14
N PRO A 449 5.01 16.66 -26.44
CA PRO A 449 5.30 17.96 -27.04
C PRO A 449 4.50 19.08 -26.39
N LYS A 450 5.12 20.24 -26.17
CA LYS A 450 4.39 21.47 -25.81
C LYS A 450 3.52 21.91 -26.98
N SER A 451 2.28 22.30 -26.66
CA SER A 451 1.29 22.85 -27.59
C SER A 451 1.38 24.36 -27.70
#